data_AF-A0A1G0Y8C2-F1
#
_entry.id   AF-A0A1G0Y8C2-F1
#
_cell.length_a   1.000
_cell.length_b   1.000
_cell.length_c   1.000
_cell.angle_alpha   90.00
_cell.angle_beta   90.00
_cell.angle_gamma   90.00
#
_symmetry.space_group_name_H-M   'P 1'
#
loop_
_entity.id
_entity.type
_entity.pdbx_description
1 polymer ?
#
loop_
_entity_poly.entity_id
_entity_poly.type
_entity_poly.pdbx_seq_one_letter_code
_entity_poly.pdbx_strand_id
1 'polypeptide(L)'
;MNLPYKEIKGALACFDYAALETDSTGLAGKIINQMIKSLTGKWSAYISGTALAFLFMLALYLFDTTIGMSDSYIMISDYCKQSINRRAVNEFPPFDWHTGFLAGIFLGAMIAAIIGGEWRFRLVPEDIKEKGVFGSLGLAMLQGVAGGFLVMLGLQISGDSFEGQLSSAMQLSTGAWIFLAAFVVWGVIFMGIHNMVSAGGGKKSSGSKGEKAGKGKDKE
;
A
#
# COMPACT_ATOMS: atom_id res chain seq x y z
N MET A 1 -25.06 1.31 -17.82
CA MET A 1 -25.55 2.66 -17.47
C MET A 1 -24.36 3.60 -17.46
N ASN A 2 -24.24 4.44 -18.48
CA ASN A 2 -23.17 5.44 -18.62
C ASN A 2 -23.54 6.69 -17.82
N LEU A 3 -22.93 6.89 -16.66
CA LEU A 3 -22.93 8.19 -16.00
C LEU A 3 -21.85 9.07 -16.65
N PRO A 4 -22.16 10.31 -17.04
CA PRO A 4 -21.24 11.16 -17.79
C PRO A 4 -20.05 11.59 -16.92
N TYR A 5 -18.86 11.07 -17.27
CA TYR A 5 -17.54 11.39 -16.73
C TYR A 5 -17.21 12.90 -16.61
N LYS A 6 -17.97 13.79 -17.27
CA LYS A 6 -17.81 15.24 -17.20
C LYS A 6 -18.28 15.86 -15.87
N GLU A 7 -19.35 15.34 -15.26
CA GLU A 7 -19.91 15.92 -14.03
C GLU A 7 -19.01 15.64 -12.81
N ILE A 8 -18.40 14.45 -12.76
CA ILE A 8 -17.48 14.06 -11.67
C ILE A 8 -16.19 14.89 -11.73
N LYS A 9 -15.71 15.23 -12.94
CA LYS A 9 -14.57 16.14 -13.11
C LYS A 9 -14.91 17.57 -12.67
N GLY A 10 -16.15 18.03 -12.86
CA GLY A 10 -16.59 19.34 -12.35
C GLY A 10 -16.66 19.39 -10.83
N ALA A 11 -17.18 18.34 -10.19
CA ALA A 11 -17.26 18.24 -8.73
C ALA A 11 -15.89 18.03 -8.06
N LEU A 12 -14.99 17.20 -8.65
CA LEU A 12 -13.61 17.10 -8.18
C LEU A 12 -12.82 18.39 -8.47
N ALA A 13 -13.03 19.05 -9.62
CA ALA A 13 -12.37 20.32 -9.91
C ALA A 13 -12.83 21.44 -8.97
N CYS A 14 -14.09 21.47 -8.52
CA CYS A 14 -14.52 22.40 -7.47
C CYS A 14 -13.85 22.11 -6.12
N PHE A 15 -13.57 20.84 -5.81
CA PHE A 15 -12.82 20.46 -4.59
C PHE A 15 -11.33 20.78 -4.70
N ASP A 16 -10.76 20.68 -5.92
CA ASP A 16 -9.35 20.95 -6.24
C ASP A 16 -9.07 22.47 -6.40
N TYR A 17 -10.04 23.26 -6.88
CA TYR A 17 -9.93 24.72 -7.01
C TYR A 17 -10.23 25.48 -5.71
N ALA A 18 -11.12 25.00 -4.85
CA ALA A 18 -11.46 25.69 -3.60
C ALA A 18 -10.37 25.59 -2.52
N ALA A 19 -9.39 24.69 -2.67
CA ALA A 19 -8.28 24.51 -1.72
C ALA A 19 -7.00 25.29 -2.09
N LEU A 20 -6.97 25.99 -3.23
CA LEU A 20 -5.74 26.64 -3.77
C LEU A 20 -5.87 28.16 -3.99
N GLU A 21 -6.81 28.81 -3.33
CA GLU A 21 -6.84 30.27 -3.24
C GLU A 21 -6.36 30.75 -1.85
N THR A 22 -5.16 30.30 -1.47
CA THR A 22 -4.32 31.04 -0.52
C THR A 22 -3.21 31.73 -1.31
N ASP A 23 -3.48 32.98 -1.69
CA ASP A 23 -2.54 34.05 -2.02
C ASP A 23 -1.07 33.61 -2.20
N SER A 24 -0.74 33.21 -3.42
CA SER A 24 0.58 32.73 -3.86
C SER A 24 1.65 33.83 -3.97
N THR A 25 1.54 34.91 -3.18
CA THR A 25 2.58 35.96 -3.11
C THR A 25 3.19 36.13 -1.71
N GLY A 26 2.62 35.48 -0.68
CA GLY A 26 3.12 35.53 0.69
C GLY A 26 4.19 34.47 1.03
N LEU A 27 5.00 34.76 2.06
CA LEU A 27 5.97 33.84 2.67
C LEU A 27 5.32 32.50 3.08
N ALA A 28 4.07 32.54 3.52
CA ALA A 28 3.29 31.36 3.88
C ALA A 28 3.07 30.41 2.68
N GLY A 29 2.76 30.93 1.49
CA GLY A 29 2.60 30.11 0.28
C GLY A 29 3.89 29.39 -0.14
N LYS A 30 5.04 30.07 -0.01
CA LYS A 30 6.36 29.44 -0.26
C LYS A 30 6.68 28.34 0.76
N ILE A 31 6.39 28.57 2.04
CA ILE A 31 6.60 27.58 3.10
C ILE A 31 5.72 26.34 2.88
N ILE A 32 4.44 26.54 2.56
CA ILE A 32 3.50 25.44 2.31
C ILE A 32 3.95 24.63 1.09
N ASN A 33 4.32 25.28 -0.01
CA ASN A 33 4.77 24.58 -1.22
C ASN A 33 6.10 23.84 -0.99
N GLN A 34 7.00 24.40 -0.18
CA GLN A 34 8.23 23.73 0.23
C GLN A 34 7.97 22.53 1.15
N MET A 35 7.00 22.61 2.05
CA MET A 35 6.58 21.47 2.89
C MET A 35 5.93 20.36 2.05
N ILE A 36 5.04 20.70 1.12
CA ILE A 36 4.43 19.74 0.20
C ILE A 36 5.52 19.07 -0.66
N LYS A 37 6.49 19.82 -1.18
CA LYS A 37 7.62 19.25 -1.93
C LYS A 37 8.49 18.30 -1.10
N SER A 38 8.61 18.54 0.20
CA SER A 38 9.31 17.64 1.14
C SER A 38 8.49 16.36 1.41
N LEU A 39 7.17 16.46 1.45
CA LEU A 39 6.25 15.33 1.64
C LEU A 39 6.14 14.47 0.37
N THR A 40 6.13 15.09 -0.81
CA THR A 40 6.06 14.41 -2.12
C THR A 40 7.44 13.97 -2.64
N GLY A 41 8.52 14.29 -1.93
CA GLY A 41 9.88 13.86 -2.28
C GLY A 41 10.07 12.35 -2.16
N LYS A 42 11.05 11.77 -2.87
CA LYS A 42 11.47 10.37 -2.63
C LYS A 42 12.18 10.28 -1.28
N TRP A 43 11.51 9.76 -0.26
CA TRP A 43 12.13 9.47 1.04
C TRP A 43 13.11 8.30 0.88
N SER A 44 14.29 8.43 1.49
CA SER A 44 15.25 7.31 1.54
C SER A 44 14.66 6.16 2.36
N ALA A 45 14.91 4.92 1.93
CA ALA A 45 14.38 3.71 2.58
C ALA A 45 14.72 3.63 4.08
N TYR A 46 15.86 4.20 4.49
CA TYR A 46 16.26 4.27 5.89
C TYR A 46 15.35 5.16 6.73
N ILE A 47 14.88 6.27 6.16
CA ILE A 47 14.05 7.25 6.87
C ILE A 47 12.64 6.71 7.03
N SER A 48 12.05 6.15 5.96
CA SER A 48 10.73 5.53 6.02
C SER A 48 10.72 4.31 6.95
N GLY A 49 11.78 3.48 6.92
CA GLY A 49 11.91 2.34 7.82
C GLY A 49 12.02 2.75 9.30
N THR A 50 12.80 3.79 9.61
CA THR A 50 12.92 4.30 10.99
C THR A 50 11.61 4.91 11.48
N ALA A 51 10.92 5.68 10.63
CA ALA A 51 9.61 6.24 10.96
C ALA A 51 8.57 5.14 11.23
N LEU A 52 8.56 4.08 10.42
CA LEU A 52 7.67 2.93 10.60
C LEU A 52 7.97 2.18 11.90
N ALA A 53 9.24 1.96 12.22
CA ALA A 53 9.64 1.32 13.47
C ALA A 53 9.19 2.12 14.70
N PHE A 54 9.33 3.46 14.65
CA PHE A 54 8.86 4.34 15.72
C PHE A 54 7.33 4.32 15.85
N LEU A 55 6.61 4.28 14.73
CA LEU A 55 5.15 4.15 14.72
C LEU A 55 4.71 2.83 15.37
N PHE A 56 5.38 1.71 15.06
CA PHE A 56 5.11 0.42 15.69
C PHE A 56 5.43 0.41 17.19
N MET A 57 6.51 1.07 17.60
CA MET A 57 6.83 1.24 19.02
C MET A 57 5.75 2.05 19.75
N LEU A 58 5.26 3.14 19.14
CA LEU A 58 4.19 3.96 19.69
C LEU A 58 2.85 3.19 19.75
N ALA A 59 2.54 2.41 18.71
CA ALA A 59 1.33 1.60 18.69
C ALA A 59 1.34 0.53 19.79
N LEU A 60 2.48 -0.18 19.96
CA LEU A 60 2.67 -1.14 21.06
C LEU A 60 2.52 -0.48 22.43
N TYR A 61 3.09 0.72 22.61
CA TYR A 61 2.98 1.47 23.85
C TYR A 61 1.54 1.88 24.19
N LEU A 62 0.72 2.20 23.18
CA LEU A 62 -0.66 2.66 23.38
C LEU A 62 -1.68 1.52 23.53
N PHE A 63 -1.49 0.42 22.81
CA PHE A 63 -2.50 -0.65 22.70
C PHE A 63 -2.09 -1.96 23.39
N ASP A 64 -0.84 -2.07 23.86
CA ASP A 64 -0.28 -3.22 24.60
C ASP A 64 -0.54 -4.59 23.94
N THR A 65 -0.79 -4.58 22.63
CA THR A 65 -1.18 -5.73 21.82
C THR A 65 -0.50 -5.64 20.46
N THR A 66 -0.25 -6.79 19.85
CA THR A 66 0.38 -6.88 18.53
C THR A 66 -0.56 -6.29 17.47
N ILE A 67 0.01 -5.44 16.61
CA ILE A 67 -0.70 -4.76 15.52
C ILE A 67 -0.98 -5.73 14.36
N GLY A 68 -2.13 -6.39 14.38
CA GLY A 68 -2.58 -7.28 13.31
C GLY A 68 -3.69 -6.67 12.46
N MET A 69 -3.64 -6.88 11.13
CA MET A 69 -4.78 -6.54 10.25
C MET A 69 -5.76 -7.70 10.08
N SER A 70 -5.33 -8.95 10.31
CA SER A 70 -6.13 -10.17 10.12
C SER A 70 -7.40 -10.16 10.97
N ASP A 71 -7.32 -9.77 12.23
CA ASP A 71 -8.47 -9.75 13.14
C ASP A 71 -9.55 -8.79 12.67
N SER A 72 -9.16 -7.62 12.15
CA SER A 72 -10.10 -6.67 11.55
C SER A 72 -10.85 -7.27 10.36
N TYR A 73 -10.16 -8.02 9.50
CA TYR A 73 -10.78 -8.66 8.36
C TYR A 73 -11.76 -9.77 8.78
N ILE A 74 -11.39 -10.59 9.77
CA ILE A 74 -12.28 -11.63 10.32
C ILE A 74 -13.52 -10.99 10.94
N MET A 75 -13.34 -9.95 11.75
CA MET A 75 -14.41 -9.20 12.40
C MET A 75 -15.40 -8.59 11.40
N ILE A 76 -14.90 -7.95 10.35
CA ILE A 76 -15.73 -7.42 9.25
C ILE A 76 -16.49 -8.56 8.54
N SER A 77 -15.83 -9.69 8.32
CA SER A 77 -16.46 -10.85 7.68
C SER A 77 -17.58 -11.45 8.53
N ASP A 78 -17.39 -11.52 9.85
CA ASP A 78 -18.37 -12.07 10.78
C ASP A 78 -19.56 -11.11 10.96
N TYR A 79 -19.30 -9.79 10.99
CA TYR A 79 -20.35 -8.78 10.93
C TYR A 79 -21.20 -8.92 9.66
N CYS A 80 -20.57 -9.14 8.50
CA CYS A 80 -21.27 -9.35 7.24
C CYS A 80 -22.14 -10.63 7.29
N LYS A 81 -21.59 -11.75 7.77
CA LYS A 81 -22.35 -13.01 7.96
C LYS A 81 -23.55 -12.81 8.89
N GLN A 82 -23.35 -12.13 10.02
CA GLN A 82 -24.40 -11.88 11.00
C GLN A 82 -25.50 -10.98 10.44
N SER A 83 -25.14 -9.96 9.67
CA SER A 83 -26.07 -9.05 8.99
C SER A 83 -26.94 -9.78 7.97
N ILE A 84 -26.35 -10.69 7.19
CA ILE A 84 -27.08 -11.54 6.24
C ILE A 84 -28.02 -12.49 7.00
N ASN A 85 -27.55 -13.13 8.07
CA ASN A 85 -28.36 -14.07 8.86
C ASN A 85 -29.55 -13.38 9.54
N ARG A 86 -29.36 -12.17 10.06
CA ARG A 86 -30.41 -11.38 10.73
C ARG A 86 -31.34 -10.64 9.77
N ARG A 87 -31.05 -10.60 8.45
CA ARG A 87 -31.76 -9.80 7.43
C ARG A 87 -32.03 -8.34 7.83
N ALA A 88 -31.20 -7.80 8.72
CA ALA A 88 -31.35 -6.46 9.26
C ALA A 88 -29.97 -5.91 9.60
N VAL A 89 -29.71 -4.66 9.22
CA VAL A 89 -28.48 -3.93 9.51
C VAL A 89 -28.76 -3.02 10.72
N ASN A 90 -29.08 -3.61 11.87
CA ASN A 90 -29.56 -2.85 13.02
C ASN A 90 -28.45 -2.46 14.02
N GLU A 91 -27.23 -2.96 13.85
CA GLU A 91 -26.11 -2.69 14.76
C GLU A 91 -24.92 -2.18 13.93
N PHE A 92 -24.23 -1.15 14.42
CA PHE A 92 -22.93 -0.76 13.88
C PHE A 92 -21.95 -1.93 14.06
N PRO A 93 -21.00 -2.13 13.13
CA PRO A 93 -19.97 -3.15 13.32
C PRO A 93 -19.26 -2.88 14.65
N PRO A 94 -18.97 -3.93 15.44
CA PRO A 94 -18.24 -3.74 16.68
C PRO A 94 -16.91 -3.06 16.33
N PHE A 95 -16.69 -1.87 16.90
CA PHE A 95 -15.55 -1.04 16.57
C PHE A 95 -14.44 -1.36 17.56
N ASP A 96 -13.49 -2.18 17.13
CA ASP A 96 -12.27 -2.42 17.89
C ASP A 96 -11.15 -1.49 17.39
N TRP A 97 -10.14 -1.26 18.21
CA TRP A 97 -9.02 -0.40 17.86
C TRP A 97 -8.29 -0.89 16.60
N HIS A 98 -8.24 -2.21 16.35
CA HIS A 98 -7.73 -2.80 15.11
C HIS A 98 -8.48 -2.29 13.87
N THR A 99 -9.82 -2.20 13.94
CA THR A 99 -10.63 -1.68 12.83
C THR A 99 -10.42 -0.18 12.62
N GLY A 100 -10.19 0.56 13.71
CA GLY A 100 -9.77 1.96 13.65
C GLY A 100 -8.40 2.15 13.02
N PHE A 101 -7.44 1.26 13.32
CA PHE A 101 -6.12 1.24 12.69
C PHE A 101 -6.20 0.93 11.20
N LEU A 102 -7.00 -0.07 10.81
CA LEU A 102 -7.23 -0.41 9.40
C LEU A 102 -7.85 0.77 8.62
N ALA A 103 -8.86 1.42 9.20
CA ALA A 103 -9.46 2.63 8.63
C ALA A 103 -8.44 3.78 8.53
N GLY A 104 -7.59 3.94 9.55
CA GLY A 104 -6.51 4.94 9.59
C GLY A 104 -5.48 4.74 8.48
N ILE A 105 -5.02 3.51 8.23
CA ILE A 105 -4.11 3.20 7.11
C ILE A 105 -4.78 3.53 5.77
N PHE A 106 -6.04 3.13 5.60
CA PHE A 106 -6.78 3.39 4.36
C PHE A 106 -6.91 4.90 4.09
N LEU A 107 -7.34 5.67 5.08
CA LEU A 107 -7.47 7.13 4.97
C LEU A 107 -6.11 7.81 4.81
N GLY A 108 -5.09 7.38 5.56
CA GLY A 108 -3.73 7.91 5.46
C GLY A 108 -3.12 7.69 4.08
N ALA A 109 -3.25 6.48 3.53
CA ALA A 109 -2.81 6.17 2.17
C ALA A 109 -3.57 6.98 1.12
N MET A 110 -4.87 7.18 1.30
CA MET A 110 -5.68 8.00 0.40
C MET A 110 -5.24 9.47 0.42
N ILE A 111 -5.04 10.05 1.60
CA ILE A 111 -4.55 11.42 1.77
C ILE A 111 -3.15 11.56 1.15
N ALA A 112 -2.25 10.60 1.41
CA ALA A 112 -0.92 10.59 0.84
C ALA A 112 -0.94 10.53 -0.70
N ALA A 113 -1.81 9.71 -1.29
CA ALA A 113 -1.96 9.61 -2.74
C ALA A 113 -2.52 10.90 -3.37
N ILE A 114 -3.43 11.59 -2.68
CA ILE A 114 -3.99 12.88 -3.12
C ILE A 114 -2.91 13.97 -3.07
N ILE A 115 -2.23 14.12 -1.93
CA ILE A 115 -1.16 15.12 -1.75
C ILE A 115 0.02 14.84 -2.71
N GLY A 116 0.32 13.57 -2.95
CA GLY A 116 1.36 13.15 -3.89
C GLY A 116 0.99 13.36 -5.36
N GLY A 117 -0.27 13.68 -5.67
CA GLY A 117 -0.76 13.80 -7.06
C GLY A 117 -0.75 12.48 -7.84
N GLU A 118 -0.60 11.35 -7.16
CA GLU A 118 -0.53 10.01 -7.76
C GLU A 118 -1.87 9.26 -7.72
N TRP A 119 -2.92 9.90 -7.20
CA TRP A 119 -4.26 9.31 -7.13
C TRP A 119 -4.79 8.97 -8.53
N ARG A 120 -4.96 7.67 -8.79
CA ARG A 120 -5.50 7.15 -10.05
C ARG A 120 -6.42 5.98 -9.77
N PHE A 121 -7.70 6.13 -10.09
CA PHE A 121 -8.65 5.03 -10.03
C PHE A 121 -8.44 4.09 -11.23
N ARG A 122 -7.93 2.88 -10.98
CA ARG A 122 -7.70 1.84 -12.00
C ARG A 122 -8.34 0.52 -11.57
N LEU A 123 -9.34 0.08 -12.32
CA LEU A 123 -10.04 -1.19 -12.10
C LEU A 123 -9.38 -2.40 -12.79
N VAL A 124 -8.54 -2.16 -13.80
CA VAL A 124 -7.88 -3.21 -14.58
C VAL A 124 -6.39 -2.87 -14.69
N PRO A 125 -5.47 -3.79 -14.34
CA PRO A 125 -4.04 -3.64 -14.56
C PRO A 125 -3.74 -3.34 -16.04
N GLU A 126 -2.80 -2.43 -16.31
CA GLU A 126 -2.48 -2.03 -17.68
C GLU A 126 -1.95 -3.21 -18.51
N ASP A 127 -1.32 -4.18 -17.86
CA ASP A 127 -0.78 -5.41 -18.47
C ASP A 127 -1.86 -6.33 -19.08
N ILE A 128 -3.11 -6.22 -18.62
CA ILE A 128 -4.23 -7.08 -19.07
C ILE A 128 -5.14 -6.31 -20.06
N LYS A 129 -5.04 -4.98 -20.12
CA LYS A 129 -5.87 -4.14 -21.03
C LYS A 129 -5.69 -4.50 -22.50
N GLU A 130 -4.52 -5.00 -22.89
CA GLU A 130 -4.23 -5.41 -24.27
C GLU A 130 -5.08 -6.61 -24.76
N LYS A 131 -5.69 -7.38 -23.84
CA LYS A 131 -6.49 -8.57 -24.16
C LYS A 131 -8.00 -8.31 -24.30
N GLY A 132 -8.43 -7.05 -24.31
CA GLY A 132 -9.83 -6.63 -24.50
C GLY A 132 -10.64 -6.50 -23.21
N VAL A 133 -11.61 -5.57 -23.19
CA VAL A 133 -12.29 -5.07 -21.96
C VAL A 133 -13.10 -6.15 -21.22
N PHE A 134 -13.74 -7.07 -21.93
CA PHE A 134 -14.58 -8.12 -21.32
C PHE A 134 -13.79 -9.33 -20.80
N GLY A 135 -12.72 -9.73 -21.48
CA GLY A 135 -11.84 -10.81 -21.03
C GLY A 135 -10.86 -10.37 -19.94
N SER A 136 -10.37 -9.13 -20.01
CA SER A 136 -9.39 -8.59 -19.07
C SER A 136 -9.94 -8.33 -17.68
N LEU A 137 -11.20 -7.87 -17.56
CA LEU A 137 -11.82 -7.62 -16.26
C LEU A 137 -12.10 -8.94 -15.51
N GLY A 138 -12.66 -9.95 -16.20
CA GLY A 138 -12.92 -11.25 -15.59
C GLY A 138 -11.64 -11.94 -15.12
N LEU A 139 -10.57 -11.87 -15.92
CA LEU A 139 -9.28 -12.44 -15.55
C LEU A 139 -8.62 -11.68 -14.39
N ALA A 140 -8.70 -10.35 -14.39
CA ALA A 140 -8.17 -9.52 -13.30
C ALA A 140 -8.93 -9.74 -11.98
N MET A 141 -10.26 -9.85 -12.04
CA MET A 141 -11.08 -10.20 -10.89
C MET A 141 -10.75 -11.59 -10.37
N LEU A 142 -10.62 -12.58 -11.26
CA LEU A 142 -10.27 -13.94 -10.86
C LEU A 142 -8.88 -14.00 -10.23
N GLN A 143 -7.89 -13.30 -10.81
CA GLN A 143 -6.54 -13.21 -10.26
C GLN A 143 -6.53 -12.48 -8.91
N GLY A 144 -7.30 -11.41 -8.76
CA GLY A 144 -7.45 -10.68 -7.50
C GLY A 144 -8.09 -11.52 -6.40
N VAL A 145 -9.18 -12.24 -6.72
CA VAL A 145 -9.88 -13.13 -5.79
C VAL A 145 -9.01 -14.33 -5.43
N ALA A 146 -8.38 -14.99 -6.42
CA ALA A 146 -7.50 -16.12 -6.18
C ALA A 146 -6.26 -15.72 -5.36
N GLY A 147 -5.65 -14.57 -5.69
CA GLY A 147 -4.53 -14.01 -4.95
C GLY A 147 -4.92 -13.64 -3.52
N GLY A 148 -6.02 -12.92 -3.34
CA GLY A 148 -6.54 -12.55 -2.02
C GLY A 148 -6.89 -13.77 -1.16
N PHE A 149 -7.52 -14.79 -1.75
CA PHE A 149 -7.82 -16.05 -1.07
C PHE A 149 -6.53 -16.76 -0.64
N LEU A 150 -5.52 -16.83 -1.50
CA LEU A 150 -4.24 -17.47 -1.19
C LEU A 150 -3.48 -16.72 -0.09
N VAL A 151 -3.51 -15.38 -0.12
CA VAL A 151 -2.95 -14.52 0.95
C VAL A 151 -3.66 -14.80 2.26
N MET A 152 -5.00 -14.78 2.29
CA MET A 152 -5.76 -15.04 3.51
C MET A 152 -5.52 -16.46 4.05
N LEU A 153 -5.40 -17.45 3.18
CA LEU A 153 -5.02 -18.81 3.58
C LEU A 153 -3.64 -18.84 4.23
N GLY A 154 -2.65 -18.16 3.64
CA GLY A 154 -1.31 -18.04 4.19
C GLY A 154 -1.30 -17.35 5.55
N LEU A 155 -2.10 -16.29 5.71
CA LEU A 155 -2.29 -15.59 6.98
C LEU A 155 -2.83 -16.51 8.07
N GLN A 156 -3.84 -17.33 7.77
CA GLN A 156 -4.41 -18.27 8.75
C GLN A 156 -3.44 -19.38 9.15
N ILE A 157 -2.54 -19.81 8.25
CA ILE A 157 -1.50 -20.81 8.56
C ILE A 157 -0.38 -20.17 9.40
N SER A 158 -0.04 -18.91 9.13
CA SER A 158 0.96 -18.12 9.87
C SER A 158 0.46 -17.70 11.26
N GLY A 159 -0.85 -17.52 11.41
CA GLY A 159 -1.50 -17.04 12.61
C GLY A 159 -1.69 -15.52 12.67
N ASP A 160 -0.93 -14.74 11.90
CA ASP A 160 -1.02 -13.27 11.87
C ASP A 160 -0.49 -12.67 10.55
N SER A 161 -0.78 -11.38 10.31
CA SER A 161 -0.24 -10.57 9.21
C SER A 161 1.24 -10.27 9.35
N PHE A 162 1.85 -9.86 8.24
CA PHE A 162 3.28 -9.54 8.20
C PHE A 162 3.64 -8.44 9.22
N GLU A 163 2.79 -7.43 9.35
CA GLU A 163 2.92 -6.34 10.33
C GLU A 163 2.79 -6.84 11.78
N GLY A 164 1.85 -7.75 12.04
CA GLY A 164 1.69 -8.36 13.36
C GLY A 164 2.86 -9.24 13.77
N GLN A 165 3.40 -10.02 12.83
CA GLN A 165 4.64 -10.78 13.01
C GLN A 165 5.85 -9.86 13.22
N LEU A 166 5.92 -8.72 12.53
CA LEU A 166 6.98 -7.73 12.74
C LEU A 166 6.91 -7.11 14.14
N SER A 167 5.72 -6.79 14.62
CA SER A 167 5.48 -6.32 15.99
C SER A 167 5.87 -7.38 17.04
N SER A 168 5.53 -8.65 16.79
CA SER A 168 5.93 -9.77 17.64
C SER A 168 7.45 -10.00 17.65
N ALA A 169 8.14 -9.78 16.53
CA ALA A 169 9.59 -9.88 16.45
C ALA A 169 10.30 -8.80 17.28
N MET A 170 9.74 -7.59 17.37
CA MET A 170 10.27 -6.52 18.23
C MET A 170 10.24 -6.91 19.72
N GLN A 171 9.28 -7.74 20.13
CA GLN A 171 9.20 -8.29 21.49
C GLN A 171 10.10 -9.52 21.70
N LEU A 172 11.00 -9.81 20.76
CA LEU A 172 11.92 -10.94 20.79
C LEU A 172 11.26 -12.33 20.67
N SER A 173 10.04 -12.41 20.13
CA SER A 173 9.34 -13.70 19.93
C SER A 173 10.07 -14.58 18.91
N THR A 174 10.52 -15.76 19.34
CA THR A 174 11.29 -16.68 18.49
C THR A 174 10.51 -17.13 17.26
N GLY A 175 9.19 -17.36 17.40
CA GLY A 175 8.34 -17.78 16.28
C GLY A 175 8.27 -16.73 15.17
N ALA A 176 8.16 -15.45 15.56
CA ALA A 176 8.12 -14.35 14.62
C ALA A 176 9.46 -14.16 13.86
N TRP A 177 10.59 -14.33 14.54
CA TRP A 177 11.91 -14.29 13.88
C TRP A 177 12.10 -15.42 12.87
N ILE A 178 11.63 -16.63 13.19
CA ILE A 178 11.65 -17.77 12.25
C ILE A 178 10.76 -17.47 11.03
N PHE A 179 9.57 -16.92 11.26
CA PHE A 179 8.67 -16.51 10.19
C PHE A 179 9.30 -15.45 9.27
N LEU A 180 9.88 -14.39 9.83
CA LEU A 180 10.53 -13.33 9.05
C LEU A 180 11.71 -13.86 8.24
N ALA A 181 12.53 -14.75 8.80
CA ALA A 181 13.61 -15.40 8.07
C ALA A 181 13.09 -16.23 6.89
N ALA A 182 12.05 -17.05 7.11
CA ALA A 182 11.42 -17.83 6.06
C ALA A 182 10.79 -16.95 4.97
N PHE A 183 10.16 -15.83 5.35
CA PHE A 183 9.57 -14.87 4.43
C PHE A 183 10.62 -14.25 3.50
N VAL A 184 11.78 -13.85 4.05
CA VAL A 184 12.90 -13.32 3.26
C VAL A 184 13.45 -14.38 2.30
N VAL A 185 13.66 -15.61 2.77
CA VAL A 185 14.13 -16.72 1.92
C VAL A 185 13.17 -16.97 0.77
N TRP A 186 11.87 -17.07 1.05
CA TRP A 186 10.87 -17.24 -0.01
C TRP A 186 10.81 -16.05 -0.96
N GLY A 187 10.92 -14.83 -0.46
CA GLY A 187 10.97 -13.62 -1.28
C GLY A 187 12.11 -13.64 -2.29
N VAL A 188 13.31 -14.07 -1.88
CA VAL A 188 14.46 -14.22 -2.78
C VAL A 188 14.23 -15.32 -3.80
N ILE A 189 13.65 -16.46 -3.40
CA ILE A 189 13.35 -17.56 -4.32
C ILE A 189 12.32 -17.12 -5.36
N PHE A 190 11.20 -16.52 -4.96
CA PHE A 190 10.17 -16.02 -5.88
C PHE A 190 10.72 -14.94 -6.82
N MET A 191 11.54 -14.03 -6.32
CA MET A 191 12.22 -13.04 -7.14
C MET A 191 13.16 -13.70 -8.16
N GLY A 192 13.92 -14.72 -7.75
CA GLY A 192 14.78 -15.51 -8.63
C GLY A 192 13.98 -16.23 -9.71
N ILE A 193 12.88 -16.89 -9.36
CA ILE A 193 11.97 -17.55 -10.30
C ILE A 193 11.39 -16.55 -11.28
N HIS A 194 10.89 -15.40 -10.81
CA HIS A 194 10.34 -14.36 -11.68
C HIS A 194 11.40 -13.83 -12.65
N ASN A 195 12.64 -13.63 -12.21
CA ASN A 195 13.74 -13.23 -13.08
C ASN A 195 14.08 -14.30 -14.13
N MET A 196 14.01 -15.60 -13.79
CA MET A 196 14.21 -16.69 -14.74
C MET A 196 13.07 -16.80 -15.77
N VAL A 197 11.81 -16.67 -15.32
CA VAL A 197 10.64 -16.65 -16.21
C VAL A 197 10.69 -15.44 -17.16
N SER A 198 11.08 -14.27 -16.64
CA SER A 198 11.26 -13.05 -17.44
C SER A 198 12.44 -13.17 -18.41
N ALA A 199 13.54 -13.82 -18.02
CA ALA A 199 14.66 -14.11 -18.91
C ALA A 199 14.33 -15.13 -20.02
N GLY A 200 13.41 -16.07 -19.75
CA GLY A 200 12.89 -17.02 -20.75
C GLY A 200 11.87 -16.40 -21.72
N GLY A 201 11.21 -15.30 -21.33
CA GLY A 201 10.33 -14.49 -22.16
C GLY A 201 11.11 -13.36 -22.84
N GLY A 202 11.81 -13.67 -23.94
CA GLY A 202 12.68 -12.74 -24.65
C GLY A 202 12.09 -11.35 -24.92
N LYS A 203 12.48 -10.38 -24.09
CA LYS A 203 12.80 -9.02 -24.53
C LYS A 203 14.16 -8.64 -23.93
N LYS A 204 15.16 -8.55 -24.81
CA LYS A 204 16.48 -7.99 -24.52
C LYS A 204 16.28 -6.65 -23.80
N SER A 205 16.58 -6.60 -22.52
CA SER A 205 16.81 -5.36 -21.81
C SER A 205 18.06 -4.72 -22.42
N SER A 206 17.83 -3.74 -23.29
CA SER A 206 18.87 -2.85 -23.80
C SER A 206 19.52 -2.17 -22.61
N GLY A 207 20.80 -2.49 -22.38
CA GLY A 207 21.60 -1.79 -21.40
C GLY A 207 21.57 -0.29 -21.63
N SER A 208 21.38 0.48 -20.55
CA SER A 208 21.84 1.84 -20.50
C SER A 208 22.97 1.92 -19.49
N LYS A 209 24.17 2.07 -20.08
CA LYS A 209 25.46 2.43 -19.53
C LYS A 209 25.42 3.12 -18.17
N GLY A 210 26.20 2.56 -17.25
CA GLY A 210 26.69 3.28 -16.09
C GLY A 210 27.49 4.50 -16.50
N GLU A 211 27.00 5.66 -16.10
CA GLU A 211 27.73 6.90 -15.96
C GLU A 211 28.51 6.86 -14.63
N LYS A 212 29.84 6.74 -14.70
CA LYS A 212 30.85 7.17 -13.70
C LYS A 212 32.21 7.14 -14.41
N ALA A 213 33.15 8.05 -14.23
CA ALA A 213 33.23 9.34 -13.55
C ALA A 213 34.53 9.98 -14.06
N GLY A 214 34.52 11.29 -14.32
CA GLY A 214 35.76 12.05 -14.47
C GLY A 214 36.51 12.10 -13.13
N LYS A 215 37.82 11.88 -13.16
CA LYS A 215 38.71 12.37 -12.13
C LYS A 215 40.02 12.78 -12.78
N GLY A 216 40.21 14.09 -12.90
CA GLY A 216 41.51 14.68 -13.16
C GLY A 216 42.49 14.29 -12.05
N LYS A 217 43.72 14.03 -12.45
CA LYS A 217 44.89 14.21 -11.60
C LYS A 217 46.01 14.79 -12.46
N ASP A 218 46.40 15.97 -12.03
CA ASP A 218 47.68 16.61 -12.25
C ASP A 218 48.84 15.62 -12.15
N LYS A 219 49.83 15.74 -13.04
CA LYS A 219 51.24 16.03 -12.72
C LYS A 219 52.14 15.76 -13.94
N GLU A 220 52.89 16.81 -14.27
CA GLU A 220 54.16 16.89 -15.02
C GLU A 220 54.18 16.49 -16.50
#